data_AF-A0A966L3Z6-F1
#
_entry.id   AF-A0A966L3Z6-F1
#
_cell.length_a   1.000
_cell.length_b   1.000
_cell.length_c   1.000
_cell.angle_alpha   90.00
_cell.angle_beta   90.00
_cell.angle_gamma   90.00
#
_symmetry.space_group_name_H-M   'P 1'
#
loop_
_entity.id
_entity.type
_entity.pdbx_description
1 polymer ?
#
loop_
_entity_poly.entity_id
_entity_poly.type
_entity_poly.pdbx_seq_one_letter_code
_entity_poly.pdbx_strand_id
1 'polypeptide(L)'
;MQALFASGHAADIVLAVLALEAVLLARRGWHWAEIAGLLGPAALIVVGLRAALTGAEWYWVSLPVALAFPLHLLDLKQRIAARRAE
;
A
#
# COMPACT_ATOMS: atom_id res chain seq x y z
N MET A 1 -9.00 19.99 -10.24
CA MET A 1 -9.23 18.89 -9.26
C MET A 1 -9.97 17.72 -9.91
N GLN A 2 -11.13 17.92 -10.55
CA GLN A 2 -11.90 16.84 -11.21
C GLN A 2 -11.09 16.01 -12.25
N ALA A 3 -10.25 16.63 -13.08
CA ALA A 3 -9.47 15.91 -14.08
C ALA A 3 -8.47 14.89 -13.51
N LEU A 4 -7.95 15.11 -12.29
CA LEU A 4 -7.02 14.19 -11.63
C LEU A 4 -7.72 12.93 -11.12
N PHE A 5 -8.97 13.07 -10.65
CA PHE A 5 -9.79 11.95 -10.20
C PHE A 5 -10.39 11.17 -11.37
N ALA A 6 -10.87 11.88 -12.39
CA ALA A 6 -11.45 11.27 -13.59
C ALA A 6 -10.44 10.43 -14.41
N SER A 7 -9.15 10.71 -14.27
CA SER A 7 -8.09 10.01 -15.01
C SER A 7 -7.34 8.97 -14.18
N GLY A 8 -7.58 8.88 -12.86
CA GLY A 8 -6.84 8.00 -11.95
C GLY A 8 -5.44 8.49 -11.54
N HIS A 9 -4.94 9.61 -12.08
CA HIS A 9 -3.60 10.14 -11.78
C HIS A 9 -3.40 10.51 -10.31
N ALA A 10 -4.48 10.82 -9.58
CA ALA A 10 -4.40 11.02 -8.13
C ALA A 10 -3.83 9.79 -7.41
N ALA A 11 -4.19 8.58 -7.84
CA ALA A 11 -3.66 7.34 -7.28
C ALA A 11 -2.18 7.12 -7.66
N ASP A 12 -1.79 7.48 -8.89
CA ASP A 12 -0.39 7.40 -9.34
C ASP A 12 0.54 8.28 -8.51
N ILE A 13 0.10 9.49 -8.15
CA ILE A 13 0.85 10.40 -7.27
C ILE A 13 1.07 9.76 -5.89
N VAL A 14 0.02 9.18 -5.31
CA VAL A 14 0.12 8.52 -4.00
C VAL A 14 1.05 7.31 -4.07
N LEU A 15 0.96 6.50 -5.13
CA LEU A 15 1.89 5.37 -5.34
C LEU A 15 3.34 5.83 -5.47
N ALA A 16 3.60 6.94 -6.16
CA ALA A 16 4.94 7.50 -6.28
C ALA A 16 5.50 7.95 -4.92
N VAL A 17 4.67 8.56 -4.08
CA VAL A 17 5.07 8.94 -2.71
C VAL A 17 5.36 7.72 -1.85
N LEU A 18 4.52 6.68 -1.91
CA LEU A 18 4.75 5.42 -1.18
C LEU A 18 6.03 4.72 -1.64
N ALA A 19 6.31 4.72 -2.95
CA ALA A 19 7.55 4.17 -3.49
C ALA A 19 8.77 4.96 -2.99
N LEU A 20 8.69 6.29 -2.95
CA LEU A 20 9.75 7.13 -2.40
C LEU A 20 9.97 6.85 -0.91
N GLU A 21 8.90 6.73 -0.13
CA GLU A 21 8.98 6.39 1.29
C GLU A 21 9.63 5.02 1.50
N ALA A 22 9.25 4.00 0.72
CA ALA A 22 9.87 2.69 0.76
C ALA A 22 11.39 2.76 0.50
N VAL A 23 11.82 3.54 -0.50
CA VAL A 23 13.24 3.77 -0.80
C VAL A 23 13.95 4.47 0.36
N LEU A 24 13.32 5.48 0.98
CA LEU A 24 13.89 6.19 2.11
C LEU A 24 14.04 5.30 3.34
N LEU A 25 13.05 4.45 3.64
CA LEU A 25 13.11 3.49 4.75
C LEU A 25 14.16 2.42 4.50
N ALA A 26 14.23 1.86 3.29
CA ALA A 26 15.26 0.89 2.92
C ALA A 26 16.67 1.49 3.07
N ARG A 27 16.87 2.75 2.67
CA ARG A 27 18.15 3.48 2.86
C ARG A 27 18.48 3.74 4.33
N ARG A 28 17.48 3.76 5.21
CA ARG A 28 17.65 3.88 6.67
C ARG A 28 17.84 2.54 7.36
N GLY A 29 17.99 1.44 6.61
CA GLY A 29 18.29 0.12 7.14
C GLY A 29 17.07 -0.68 7.63
N TRP A 30 15.86 -0.24 7.30
CA TRP A 30 14.65 -1.00 7.61
C TRP A 30 14.64 -2.32 6.84
N HIS A 31 14.14 -3.38 7.48
CA HIS A 31 14.02 -4.68 6.85
C HIS A 31 12.85 -4.67 5.85
N TRP A 32 13.00 -5.36 4.72
CA TRP A 32 11.96 -5.39 3.67
C TRP A 32 10.60 -5.88 4.17
N ALA A 33 10.60 -6.78 5.16
CA ALA A 33 9.37 -7.27 5.78
C ALA A 33 8.61 -6.17 6.56
N GLU A 34 9.34 -5.25 7.21
CA GLU A 34 8.76 -4.12 7.95
C GLU A 34 8.20 -3.08 6.99
N ILE A 35 8.94 -2.79 5.91
CA ILE A 35 8.49 -1.87 4.86
C ILE A 35 7.24 -2.42 4.18
N ALA A 36 7.22 -3.72 3.85
CA ALA A 36 6.07 -4.38 3.24
C ALA A 36 4.85 -4.40 4.17
N GLY A 37 5.04 -4.64 5.47
CA GLY A 37 3.96 -4.55 6.46
C GLY A 37 3.40 -3.13 6.60
N LEU A 38 4.28 -2.14 6.66
CA LEU A 38 3.92 -0.73 6.85
C LEU A 38 3.24 -0.12 5.62
N LEU A 39 3.85 -0.26 4.44
CA LEU A 39 3.43 0.44 3.22
C LEU A 39 2.61 -0.44 2.27
N GLY A 40 2.77 -1.76 2.35
CA GLY A 40 2.11 -2.71 1.45
C GLY A 40 0.58 -2.60 1.44
N PRO A 41 -0.11 -2.56 2.59
CA PRO A 41 -1.56 -2.37 2.60
C PRO A 41 -2.00 -1.07 1.93
N ALA A 42 -1.31 0.05 2.24
CA ALA A 42 -1.60 1.34 1.63
C ALA A 42 -1.41 1.30 0.11
N ALA A 43 -0.31 0.73 -0.37
CA ALA A 43 -0.04 0.58 -1.81
C ALA A 43 -1.12 -0.26 -2.51
N LEU A 44 -1.52 -1.39 -1.92
CA LEU A 44 -2.56 -2.26 -2.48
C LEU A 44 -3.93 -1.58 -2.56
N ILE A 45 -4.32 -0.86 -1.51
CA ILE A 45 -5.59 -0.10 -1.53
C ILE A 45 -5.56 0.97 -2.62
N VAL A 46 -4.44 1.67 -2.80
CA VAL A 46 -4.31 2.71 -3.83
C VAL A 46 -4.28 2.11 -5.23
N VAL A 47 -3.69 0.93 -5.43
CA VAL A 47 -3.79 0.17 -6.70
C VAL A 47 -5.25 -0.20 -7.00
N GLY A 48 -5.98 -0.72 -6.01
CA GLY A 48 -7.41 -1.04 -6.15
C GLY A 48 -8.25 0.21 -6.45
N LEU A 49 -7.96 1.33 -5.78
CA LEU A 49 -8.59 2.63 -6.06
C LEU A 49 -8.32 3.07 -7.49
N ARG A 50 -7.07 2.95 -7.96
CA ARG A 50 -6.73 3.31 -9.34
C ARG A 50 -7.54 2.49 -10.34
N ALA A 51 -7.60 1.18 -10.14
CA ALA A 51 -8.40 0.28 -10.98
C ALA A 51 -9.88 0.70 -11.01
N ALA A 52 -10.45 1.06 -9.86
CA ALA A 52 -11.82 1.54 -9.75
C ALA A 52 -12.04 2.87 -10.48
N LEU A 53 -11.11 3.82 -10.37
CA LEU A 53 -11.19 5.13 -11.03
C LEU A 53 -11.06 5.03 -12.55
N THR A 54 -10.30 4.06 -13.07
CA THR A 54 -10.10 3.88 -14.51
C THR A 54 -11.12 2.94 -15.16
N GLY A 55 -12.12 2.47 -14.40
CA GLY A 55 -13.14 1.54 -14.92
C GLY A 55 -12.58 0.17 -15.29
N ALA A 56 -11.52 -0.28 -14.61
CA ALA A 56 -10.98 -1.62 -14.81
C ALA A 56 -11.97 -2.69 -14.32
N GLU A 57 -11.80 -3.92 -14.81
CA GLU A 57 -12.61 -5.05 -14.39
C GLU A 57 -12.56 -5.28 -12.88
N TRP A 58 -13.68 -5.75 -12.32
CA TRP A 58 -13.89 -5.87 -10.86
C TRP A 58 -12.79 -6.65 -10.14
N TYR A 59 -12.22 -7.68 -10.77
CA TYR A 59 -11.17 -8.49 -10.17
C TYR A 59 -9.86 -7.70 -9.94
N TRP A 60 -9.57 -6.67 -10.73
CA TRP A 60 -8.44 -5.77 -10.51
C TRP A 60 -8.64 -4.84 -9.31
N VAL A 61 -9.88 -4.62 -8.88
CA VAL A 61 -10.20 -3.87 -7.65
C VAL A 61 -10.18 -4.82 -6.46
N SER A 62 -10.86 -5.96 -6.58
CA SER A 62 -11.03 -6.91 -5.47
C SER A 62 -9.73 -7.59 -5.06
N LEU A 63 -8.85 -7.93 -6.01
CA LEU A 63 -7.62 -8.66 -5.70
C LEU A 63 -6.66 -7.84 -4.80
N PRO A 64 -6.30 -6.57 -5.14
CA PRO A 64 -5.46 -5.76 -4.26
C PRO A 64 -6.11 -5.52 -2.89
N VAL A 65 -7.41 -5.23 -2.86
CA VAL A 65 -8.13 -5.00 -1.60
C VAL A 65 -8.14 -6.25 -0.72
N ALA A 66 -8.36 -7.43 -1.30
CA ALA A 66 -8.30 -8.69 -0.58
C ALA A 66 -6.90 -8.99 -0.04
N LEU A 67 -5.85 -8.68 -0.81
CA LEU A 67 -4.45 -8.87 -0.39
C LEU A 67 -4.00 -7.85 0.67
N ALA A 68 -4.63 -6.68 0.75
CA ALA A 68 -4.32 -5.70 1.78
C ALA A 68 -4.65 -6.21 3.20
N PHE A 69 -5.68 -7.06 3.32
CA PHE A 69 -6.08 -7.66 4.60
C PHE A 69 -5.00 -8.54 5.24
N PRO A 70 -4.48 -9.61 4.60
CA PRO A 70 -3.41 -10.41 5.19
C PRO A 70 -2.15 -9.60 5.45
N LEU A 71 -1.83 -8.59 4.62
CA LEU A 71 -0.70 -7.69 4.87
C LEU A 71 -0.88 -6.85 6.14
N HIS A 72 -2.08 -6.32 6.41
CA HIS A 72 -2.39 -5.65 7.67
C HIS A 72 -2.25 -6.58 8.87
N LEU A 73 -2.66 -7.84 8.75
CA LEU A 73 -2.48 -8.82 9.83
C LEU A 73 -1.01 -9.14 10.10
N LEU A 74 -0.19 -9.22 9.05
CA LEU A 74 1.25 -9.43 9.19
C LEU A 74 1.93 -8.27 9.92
N ASP A 75 1.61 -7.02 9.54
CA ASP A 75 2.11 -5.81 10.21
C ASP A 75 1.70 -5.76 11.68
N LEU A 76 0.42 -6.03 11.97
CA LEU A 76 -0.09 -6.08 13.35
C LEU A 76 0.65 -7.15 14.17
N LYS A 77 0.85 -8.35 13.61
CA LYS A 77 1.59 -9.43 14.28
C LYS A 77 3.02 -9.04 14.59
N GLN A 78 3.72 -8.38 13.66
CA GLN A 78 5.09 -7.92 13.84
C GLN A 78 5.18 -6.87 14.96
N ARG A 79 4.28 -5.88 14.97
CA ARG A 79 4.24 -4.83 16.01
C ARG A 79 3.94 -5.40 17.40
N ILE A 80 3.00 -6.34 17.49
CA ILE A 80 2.69 -7.04 18.75
C ILE A 80 3.91 -7.84 19.23
N ALA A 81 4.61 -8.52 18.33
CA ALA A 81 5.81 -9.28 18.69
C ALA A 81 6.94 -8.36 19.19
N ALA A 82 7.17 -7.22 18.53
CA ALA A 82 8.16 -6.22 18.95
C ALA A 82 7.86 -5.68 20.36
N ARG A 83 6.58 -5.31 20.62
CA ARG A 83 6.14 -4.84 21.95
C ARG A 83 6.28 -5.84 23.09
N ARG A 84 6.30 -7.15 22.80
CA ARG A 84 6.48 -8.20 23.81
C ARG A 84 7.95 -8.46 24.16
N ALA A 85 8.87 -8.00 23.31
CA ALA A 85 10.31 -8.14 23.51
C ALA A 85 10.92 -6.95 24.30
N GLU A 86 10.18 -5.85 24.41
CA GLU A 86 10.44 -4.69 25.27
C GLU A 86 10.03 -4.97 26.73
#